data_AF-A0A2D8L5M0-F1
#
_entry.id   AF-A0A2D8L5M0-F1
#
_cell.length_a   1.000
_cell.length_b   1.000
_cell.length_c   1.000
_cell.angle_alpha   90.00
_cell.angle_beta   90.00
_cell.angle_gamma   90.00
#
_symmetry.space_group_name_H-M   'P 1'
#
loop_
_entity.id
_entity.type
_entity.pdbx_description
1 polymer ?
#
loop_
_entity_poly.entity_id
_entity_poly.type
_entity_poly.pdbx_seq_one_letter_code
_entity_poly.pdbx_strand_id
1 'polypeptide(L)'
;LSYVDQSRDDLNADDTVWQAITGGAEIIKLGDAEVNSRAYCSSFNFKGGDQQKKVGLLSGGERNRVHMARLLKEGGNVLLLDEPTNDLDVETLRALEDALVDFAGCAVVISHDRFFLDRICTHILAFEGEAHVEWFEGNFEDYEEDKKRRLGADALEPKRLKHKKFVR
;
A
#
# COMPACT_ATOMS: atom_id res chain seq x y z
N LEU A 1 4.70 14.74 -2.03
CA LEU A 1 3.48 14.11 -1.49
C LEU A 1 2.91 13.30 -2.64
N SER A 2 2.93 11.98 -2.55
CA SER A 2 2.36 11.12 -3.58
C SER A 2 1.10 10.47 -2.99
N TYR A 3 -0.04 10.71 -3.63
CA TYR A 3 -1.36 10.29 -3.15
C TYR A 3 -1.94 9.28 -4.15
N VAL A 4 -2.41 8.13 -3.64
CA VAL A 4 -3.24 7.20 -4.42
C VAL A 4 -4.69 7.60 -4.20
N ASP A 5 -5.31 8.24 -5.18
CA ASP A 5 -6.78 8.30 -5.26
C ASP A 5 -7.27 7.06 -6.04
N GLN A 6 -8.49 6.60 -5.77
CA GLN A 6 -9.12 5.48 -6.48
C GLN A 6 -9.35 5.75 -7.99
N SER A 7 -8.98 6.94 -8.50
CA SER A 7 -8.92 7.24 -9.93
C SER A 7 -7.73 6.55 -10.60
N ARG A 8 -7.92 5.27 -10.94
CA ARG A 8 -6.96 4.37 -11.64
C ARG A 8 -6.69 4.75 -13.12
N ASP A 9 -6.95 5.99 -13.54
CA ASP A 9 -7.25 6.34 -14.94
C ASP A 9 -6.10 6.91 -15.80
N ASP A 10 -4.86 7.00 -15.30
CA ASP A 10 -3.78 7.70 -16.03
C ASP A 10 -2.75 6.78 -16.72
N LEU A 11 -3.20 5.61 -17.19
CA LEU A 11 -2.35 4.65 -17.91
C LEU A 11 -2.66 4.64 -19.40
N ASN A 12 -1.67 5.01 -20.23
CA ASN A 12 -1.75 4.89 -21.67
C ASN A 12 -1.85 3.42 -22.09
N ALA A 13 -2.95 3.04 -22.75
CA ALA A 13 -3.24 1.66 -23.12
C ALA A 13 -2.24 1.07 -24.14
N ASP A 14 -1.57 1.92 -24.92
CA ASP A 14 -0.63 1.50 -25.95
C ASP A 14 0.78 1.23 -25.44
N ASP A 15 1.12 1.73 -24.25
CA ASP A 15 2.42 1.52 -23.65
C ASP A 15 2.56 0.05 -23.22
N THR A 16 3.79 -0.46 -23.28
CA THR A 16 4.13 -1.72 -22.61
C THR A 16 4.13 -1.54 -21.09
N VAL A 17 3.92 -2.62 -20.33
CA VAL A 17 4.05 -2.61 -18.86
C VAL A 17 5.37 -1.97 -18.43
N TRP A 18 6.48 -2.34 -19.05
CA TRP A 18 7.77 -1.75 -18.72
C TRP A 18 7.80 -0.26 -19.02
N GLN A 19 7.35 0.20 -20.19
CA GLN A 19 7.30 1.63 -20.50
C GLN A 19 6.41 2.39 -19.52
N ALA A 20 5.25 1.86 -19.18
CA ALA A 20 4.32 2.47 -18.26
C ALA A 20 4.93 2.64 -16.86
N ILE A 21 5.64 1.62 -16.35
CA ILE A 21 6.30 1.68 -15.04
C ILE A 21 7.53 2.59 -15.09
N THR A 22 8.42 2.37 -16.07
CA THR A 22 9.78 2.90 -16.03
C THR A 22 9.93 4.21 -16.79
N GLY A 23 9.00 4.56 -17.67
CA GLY A 23 9.13 5.68 -18.61
C GLY A 23 10.19 5.42 -19.68
N GLY A 24 10.58 4.16 -19.90
CA GLY A 24 11.64 3.78 -20.84
C GLY A 24 13.06 3.87 -20.26
N ALA A 25 13.21 4.15 -18.97
CA ALA A 25 14.51 4.19 -18.32
C ALA A 25 15.04 2.78 -18.02
N GLU A 26 16.31 2.52 -18.33
CA GLU A 26 16.98 1.24 -18.01
C GLU A 26 17.33 1.12 -16.52
N ILE A 27 17.52 2.25 -15.84
CA ILE A 27 17.82 2.35 -14.41
C ILE A 27 16.78 3.25 -13.75
N ILE A 28 16.26 2.82 -12.60
CA ILE A 28 15.31 3.57 -11.78
C ILE A 28 16.04 4.05 -10.53
N LYS A 29 15.83 5.33 -10.18
CA LYS A 29 16.29 5.91 -8.93
C LYS A 29 15.17 5.82 -7.90
N LEU A 30 15.44 5.18 -6.77
CA LEU A 30 14.54 5.04 -5.63
C LEU A 30 15.22 5.66 -4.42
N GLY A 31 14.96 6.95 -4.18
CA GLY A 31 15.75 7.73 -3.23
C GLY A 31 17.22 7.75 -3.62
N ASP A 32 18.09 7.25 -2.73
CA ASP A 32 19.55 7.16 -2.95
C ASP A 32 19.99 5.87 -3.66
N ALA A 33 19.08 4.91 -3.88
CA ALA A 33 19.38 3.63 -4.53
C ALA A 33 19.10 3.67 -6.04
N GLU A 34 19.96 3.00 -6.81
CA GLU A 34 19.76 2.74 -8.25
C GLU A 34 19.44 1.27 -8.48
N VAL A 35 18.32 0.99 -9.15
CA VAL A 35 17.82 -0.37 -9.41
C VAL A 35 17.65 -0.57 -10.91
N ASN A 36 18.03 -1.75 -11.41
CA ASN A 36 17.75 -2.12 -12.80
C ASN A 36 16.24 -2.16 -13.04
N SER A 37 15.78 -1.47 -14.07
CA SER A 37 14.35 -1.30 -14.36
C SER A 37 13.60 -2.63 -14.61
N ARG A 38 14.27 -3.62 -15.20
CA ARG A 38 13.69 -4.96 -15.44
C ARG A 38 13.54 -5.74 -14.14
N ALA A 39 14.53 -5.62 -13.26
CA ALA A 39 14.46 -6.19 -11.92
C ALA A 39 13.32 -5.55 -11.10
N TYR A 40 13.18 -4.22 -11.18
CA TYR A 40 12.08 -3.50 -10.54
C TYR A 40 10.71 -3.94 -11.07
N CYS A 41 10.49 -4.04 -12.39
CA CYS A 41 9.23 -4.59 -12.90
C CYS A 41 8.98 -6.04 -12.42
N SER A 42 10.04 -6.83 -12.25
CA SER A 42 9.93 -8.21 -11.79
C SER A 42 9.54 -8.32 -10.31
N SER A 43 9.87 -7.34 -9.45
CA SER A 43 9.42 -7.33 -8.05
C SER A 43 7.91 -7.16 -7.95
N PHE A 44 7.29 -6.48 -8.91
CA PHE A 44 5.83 -6.40 -9.07
C PHE A 44 5.25 -7.53 -9.92
N ASN A 45 5.92 -8.68 -9.95
CA ASN A 45 5.50 -9.89 -10.65
C ASN A 45 5.30 -9.74 -12.18
N PHE A 46 5.94 -8.76 -12.82
CA PHE A 46 5.99 -8.69 -14.29
C PHE A 46 7.28 -9.34 -14.78
N LYS A 47 7.23 -10.65 -15.06
CA LYS A 47 8.41 -11.45 -15.41
C LYS A 47 8.55 -11.60 -16.93
N GLY A 48 9.77 -11.45 -17.44
CA GLY A 48 10.11 -11.73 -18.85
C GLY A 48 9.17 -11.05 -19.86
N GLY A 49 8.41 -11.87 -20.60
CA GLY A 49 7.50 -11.40 -21.65
C GLY A 49 6.32 -10.55 -21.15
N ASP A 50 5.93 -10.68 -19.88
CA ASP A 50 4.82 -9.90 -19.31
C ASP A 50 5.11 -8.40 -19.33
N GLN A 51 6.39 -8.02 -19.24
CA GLN A 51 6.83 -6.64 -19.32
C GLN A 51 6.59 -5.98 -20.69
N GLN A 52 6.39 -6.79 -21.73
CA GLN A 52 6.14 -6.33 -23.11
C GLN A 52 4.65 -6.32 -23.46
N LYS A 53 3.78 -6.81 -22.55
CA LYS A 53 2.32 -6.72 -22.75
C LYS A 53 1.91 -5.25 -22.76
N LYS A 54 0.97 -4.91 -23.63
CA LYS A 54 0.33 -3.60 -23.64
C LYS A 54 -0.56 -3.43 -22.42
N VAL A 55 -0.58 -2.23 -21.83
CA VAL A 55 -1.40 -1.92 -20.65
C VAL A 55 -2.90 -2.10 -20.92
N GLY A 56 -3.35 -1.88 -22.16
CA GLY A 56 -4.73 -2.13 -22.58
C GLY A 56 -5.18 -3.60 -22.51
N LEU A 57 -4.24 -4.55 -22.45
CA LEU A 57 -4.52 -5.99 -22.41
C LEU A 57 -4.45 -6.58 -20.99
N LEU A 58 -4.12 -5.76 -19.99
CA LEU A 58 -3.97 -6.20 -18.61
C LEU A 58 -5.32 -6.42 -17.95
N SER A 59 -5.40 -7.45 -17.12
CA SER A 59 -6.48 -7.60 -16.14
C SER A 59 -6.51 -6.44 -15.14
N GLY A 60 -7.60 -6.29 -14.39
CA GLY A 60 -7.71 -5.26 -13.35
C GLY A 60 -6.62 -5.37 -12.28
N GLY A 61 -6.29 -6.59 -11.85
CA GLY A 61 -5.22 -6.84 -10.88
C GLY A 61 -3.83 -6.53 -11.43
N GLU A 62 -3.54 -6.90 -12.68
CA GLU A 62 -2.29 -6.51 -13.35
C GLU A 62 -2.19 -5.00 -13.52
N ARG A 63 -3.29 -4.32 -13.89
CA ARG A 63 -3.30 -2.86 -14.01
C ARG A 63 -3.04 -2.18 -12.66
N ASN A 64 -3.59 -2.72 -11.57
CA ASN A 64 -3.33 -2.24 -10.22
C ASN A 64 -1.85 -2.38 -9.83
N ARG A 65 -1.22 -3.51 -10.18
CA ARG A 65 0.23 -3.70 -10.00
C ARG A 65 1.09 -2.68 -10.75
N VAL A 66 0.73 -2.36 -12.01
CA VAL A 66 1.42 -1.30 -12.77
C VAL A 66 1.28 0.05 -12.06
N HIS A 67 0.08 0.36 -11.54
CA HIS A 67 -0.15 1.61 -10.83
C HIS A 67 0.69 1.70 -9.55
N MET A 68 0.73 0.64 -8.74
CA MET A 68 1.56 0.58 -7.53
C MET A 68 3.05 0.76 -7.83
N ALA A 69 3.56 0.09 -8.87
CA ALA A 69 4.96 0.23 -9.29
C ALA A 69 5.30 1.65 -9.76
N ARG A 70 4.37 2.36 -10.43
CA ARG A 70 4.58 3.76 -10.80
C ARG A 70 4.61 4.68 -9.59
N LEU A 71 3.66 4.51 -8.67
CA LEU A 71 3.55 5.34 -7.46
C LEU A 71 4.82 5.23 -6.60
N LEU A 72 5.29 4.01 -6.35
CA LEU A 72 6.46 3.76 -5.52
C LEU A 72 7.75 4.29 -6.18
N LYS A 73 7.81 4.29 -7.52
CA LYS A 73 8.90 4.91 -8.28
C LYS A 73 8.92 6.43 -8.19
N GLU A 74 7.77 7.10 -8.17
CA GLU A 74 7.69 8.57 -8.18
C GLU A 74 8.32 9.23 -6.94
N GLY A 75 8.70 8.44 -5.92
CA GLY A 75 9.73 8.84 -4.96
C GLY A 75 9.31 10.00 -4.07
N GLY A 76 8.03 10.10 -3.72
CA GLY A 76 7.59 11.06 -2.72
C GLY A 76 8.11 10.66 -1.33
N ASN A 77 8.72 11.57 -0.57
CA ASN A 77 9.18 11.26 0.80
C ASN A 77 8.08 10.73 1.73
N VAL A 78 6.81 10.97 1.37
CA VAL A 78 5.62 10.47 2.09
C VAL A 78 4.62 9.88 1.10
N LEU A 79 4.24 8.62 1.34
CA LEU A 79 3.17 7.90 0.67
C LEU A 79 1.91 7.92 1.53
N LEU A 80 0.75 8.18 0.92
CA LEU A 80 -0.55 8.04 1.55
C LEU A 80 -1.32 6.94 0.81
N LEU A 81 -1.56 5.81 1.49
CA LEU A 81 -2.24 4.64 0.92
C LEU A 81 -3.55 4.39 1.67
N ASP A 82 -4.67 4.48 0.95
CA ASP A 82 -5.99 4.18 1.49
C ASP A 82 -6.46 2.79 1.03
N GLU A 83 -6.53 1.84 1.96
CA GLU A 83 -6.90 0.44 1.76
C GLU A 83 -6.17 -0.23 0.58
N PRO A 84 -4.82 -0.23 0.57
CA PRO A 84 -4.04 -0.72 -0.57
C PRO A 84 -4.11 -2.25 -0.74
N THR A 85 -4.63 -2.97 0.26
CA THR A 85 -4.79 -4.43 0.23
C THR A 85 -6.00 -4.89 -0.58
N ASN A 86 -6.92 -3.98 -0.92
CA ASN A 86 -8.11 -4.31 -1.68
C ASN A 86 -7.78 -4.80 -3.10
N ASP A 87 -8.51 -5.82 -3.55
CA ASP A 87 -8.37 -6.44 -4.88
C ASP A 87 -6.97 -7.01 -5.20
N LEU A 88 -6.10 -7.17 -4.18
CA LEU A 88 -4.78 -7.76 -4.37
C LEU A 88 -4.80 -9.27 -4.16
N ASP A 89 -4.15 -9.99 -5.07
CA ASP A 89 -3.77 -11.38 -4.82
C ASP A 89 -2.61 -11.46 -3.82
N VAL A 90 -2.41 -12.64 -3.22
CA VAL A 90 -1.41 -12.86 -2.17
C VAL A 90 0.02 -12.56 -2.62
N GLU A 91 0.36 -12.81 -3.90
CA GLU A 91 1.69 -12.54 -4.44
C GLU A 91 1.93 -11.04 -4.56
N THR A 92 0.91 -10.29 -4.99
CA THR A 92 0.96 -8.83 -5.11
C THR A 92 1.00 -8.14 -3.77
N LEU A 93 0.24 -8.64 -2.79
CA LEU A 93 0.25 -8.12 -1.44
C LEU A 93 1.66 -8.21 -0.84
N ARG A 94 2.33 -9.36 -0.98
CA ARG A 94 3.72 -9.54 -0.54
C ARG A 94 4.70 -8.61 -1.26
N ALA A 95 4.55 -8.44 -2.57
CA ALA A 95 5.38 -7.50 -3.32
C ALA A 95 5.22 -6.06 -2.82
N LEU A 96 4.00 -5.67 -2.44
CA LEU A 96 3.73 -4.37 -1.83
C LEU A 96 4.34 -4.26 -0.42
N GLU A 97 4.18 -5.29 0.41
CA GLU A 97 4.80 -5.36 1.74
C GLU A 97 6.32 -5.15 1.66
N ASP A 98 7.00 -5.95 0.83
CA ASP A 98 8.46 -5.87 0.65
C ASP A 98 8.86 -4.48 0.13
N ALA A 99 8.13 -3.93 -0.84
CA ALA A 99 8.40 -2.61 -1.38
C ALA A 99 8.18 -1.47 -0.38
N LEU A 100 7.22 -1.60 0.55
CA LEU A 100 6.97 -0.62 1.61
C LEU A 100 8.02 -0.71 2.72
N VAL A 101 8.51 -1.91 3.05
CA VAL A 101 9.59 -2.12 4.02
C VAL A 101 10.90 -1.52 3.51
N ASP A 102 11.20 -1.72 2.23
CA ASP A 102 12.42 -1.17 1.60
C ASP A 102 12.29 0.31 1.20
N PHE A 103 11.12 0.91 1.42
CA PHE A 103 10.88 2.29 1.04
C PHE A 103 11.65 3.26 1.93
N ALA A 104 12.55 4.05 1.35
CA ALA A 104 13.39 5.01 2.07
C ALA A 104 12.63 6.24 2.63
N GLY A 105 11.31 6.34 2.40
CA GLY A 105 10.46 7.42 2.91
C GLY A 105 9.54 6.97 4.04
N CYS A 106 8.52 7.79 4.33
CA CYS A 106 7.45 7.43 5.25
C CYS A 106 6.21 6.98 4.47
N ALA A 107 5.47 6.03 5.02
CA ALA A 107 4.16 5.65 4.50
C ALA A 107 3.10 5.80 5.60
N VAL A 108 1.98 6.43 5.26
CA VAL A 108 0.75 6.40 6.06
C VAL A 108 -0.19 5.46 5.33
N VAL A 109 -0.55 4.37 5.99
CA VAL A 109 -1.34 3.31 5.39
C VAL A 109 -2.59 3.07 6.20
N ILE A 110 -3.74 3.13 5.54
CA ILE A 110 -5.03 2.77 6.10
C ILE A 110 -5.34 1.36 5.61
N SER A 111 -5.54 0.42 6.52
CA SER A 111 -5.90 -0.96 6.18
C SER A 111 -6.68 -1.60 7.31
N HIS A 112 -7.56 -2.54 6.98
CA HIS A 112 -8.22 -3.44 7.93
C HIS A 112 -7.55 -4.83 8.01
N ASP A 113 -6.52 -5.09 7.19
CA ASP A 113 -5.77 -6.35 7.22
C ASP A 113 -4.70 -6.33 8.31
N ARG A 114 -4.92 -7.12 9.36
CA ARG A 114 -4.06 -7.21 10.53
C ARG A 114 -2.67 -7.77 10.20
N PHE A 115 -2.58 -8.77 9.32
CA PHE A 115 -1.31 -9.38 8.98
C PHE A 115 -0.44 -8.43 8.17
N PHE A 116 -1.06 -7.66 7.28
CA PHE A 116 -0.39 -6.63 6.53
C PHE A 116 0.13 -5.52 7.44
N LEU A 117 -0.73 -4.96 8.31
CA LEU A 117 -0.32 -3.93 9.27
C LEU A 117 0.82 -4.40 10.17
N ASP A 118 0.75 -5.63 10.66
CA ASP A 118 1.76 -6.19 11.56
C ASP A 118 3.15 -6.27 10.93
N ARG A 119 3.21 -6.50 9.61
CA ARG A 119 4.46 -6.61 8.86
C ARG A 119 5.10 -5.28 8.51
N ILE A 120 4.30 -4.23 8.24
CA ILE A 120 4.81 -2.97 7.70
C ILE A 120 4.81 -1.82 8.70
N CYS A 121 3.94 -1.85 9.71
CA CYS A 121 3.73 -0.72 10.61
C CYS A 121 4.77 -0.70 11.73
N THR A 122 5.35 0.48 11.92
CA THR A 122 6.18 0.79 13.10
C THR A 122 5.40 1.60 14.15
N HIS A 123 4.26 2.16 13.74
CA HIS A 123 3.37 2.98 14.55
C HIS A 123 1.93 2.72 14.15
N ILE A 124 1.02 2.77 15.12
CA ILE A 124 -0.42 2.60 14.92
C ILE A 124 -1.13 3.89 15.36
N LEU A 125 -1.96 4.42 14.46
CA LEU A 125 -2.93 5.48 14.77
C LEU A 125 -4.32 4.83 14.85
N ALA A 126 -4.77 4.52 16.06
CA ALA A 126 -6.03 3.78 16.27
C ALA A 126 -7.18 4.70 16.70
N PHE A 127 -8.31 4.59 15.99
CA PHE A 127 -9.55 5.26 16.35
C PHE A 127 -10.38 4.35 17.27
N GLU A 128 -10.31 4.58 18.58
CA GLU A 128 -10.94 3.70 19.60
C GLU A 128 -12.42 4.06 19.91
N GLY A 129 -12.99 5.05 19.20
CA GLY A 129 -14.34 5.54 19.44
C GLY A 129 -14.37 6.77 20.34
N GLU A 130 -15.55 7.35 20.58
CA GLU A 130 -15.74 8.55 21.41
C GLU A 130 -14.82 9.75 21.05
N ALA A 131 -14.41 9.84 19.78
CA ALA A 131 -13.43 10.81 19.29
C ALA A 131 -12.03 10.70 19.92
N HIS A 132 -11.72 9.56 20.54
CA HIS A 132 -10.39 9.20 21.00
C HIS A 132 -9.56 8.62 19.84
N VAL A 133 -8.35 9.13 19.70
CA VAL A 133 -7.35 8.63 18.76
C VAL A 133 -6.10 8.31 19.57
N GLU A 134 -5.73 7.05 19.56
CA GLU A 134 -4.54 6.55 20.24
C GLU A 134 -3.36 6.52 19.26
N TRP A 135 -2.22 7.04 19.68
CA TRP A 135 -0.94 6.87 19.00
C TRP A 135 -0.11 5.84 19.75
N PHE A 136 0.28 4.78 19.06
CA PHE A 136 1.04 3.68 19.63
C PHE A 136 2.32 3.42 18.81
N GLU A 137 3.45 3.23 19.50
CA GLU A 137 4.72 2.85 18.89
C GLU A 137 4.88 1.32 18.94
N GLY A 138 4.92 0.68 17.78
CA GLY A 138 4.92 -0.76 17.62
C GLY A 138 4.02 -1.22 16.47
N ASN A 139 3.97 -2.53 16.26
CA ASN A 139 3.13 -3.13 15.22
C ASN A 139 1.68 -3.29 15.69
N PHE A 140 0.85 -3.98 14.89
CA PHE A 140 -0.55 -4.17 15.23
C PHE A 140 -0.74 -5.14 16.40
N GLU A 141 0.06 -6.21 16.48
CA GLU A 141 0.01 -7.18 17.58
C GLU A 141 0.32 -6.51 18.93
N ASP A 142 1.40 -5.73 18.97
CA ASP A 142 1.82 -4.96 20.15
C ASP A 142 0.69 -4.01 20.63
N TYR A 143 0.03 -3.33 19.68
CA TYR A 143 -1.11 -2.46 19.97
C TYR A 143 -2.31 -3.24 20.52
N GLU A 144 -2.63 -4.43 19.97
CA GLU A 144 -3.72 -5.26 20.51
C GLU A 144 -3.45 -5.71 21.95
N GLU A 145 -2.21 -6.04 22.30
CA GLU A 145 -1.83 -6.38 23.67
C GLU A 145 -1.97 -5.19 24.62
N ASP A 146 -1.48 -4.02 24.21
CA ASP A 146 -1.62 -2.80 24.99
C ASP A 146 -3.09 -2.41 25.18
N LYS A 147 -3.91 -2.52 24.13
CA LYS A 147 -5.34 -2.26 24.19
C LYS A 147 -6.05 -3.19 25.18
N LYS A 148 -5.72 -4.49 25.18
CA LYS A 148 -6.23 -5.45 26.17
C LYS A 148 -5.85 -5.06 27.60
N ARG A 149 -4.63 -4.58 27.80
CA ARG A 149 -4.13 -4.12 29.10
C ARG A 149 -4.84 -2.85 29.58
N ARG A 150 -5.07 -1.86 28.69
CA ARG A 150 -5.70 -0.58 29.04
C ARG A 150 -7.22 -0.69 29.24
N LEU A 151 -7.90 -1.43 28.37
CA LEU A 151 -9.37 -1.42 28.29
C LEU A 151 -10.03 -2.75 28.72
N GLY A 152 -9.23 -3.78 29.02
CA GLY A 152 -9.71 -5.12 29.38
C GLY A 152 -10.00 -6.00 28.16
N ALA A 153 -10.25 -7.29 28.40
CA ALA A 153 -10.43 -8.30 27.35
C ALA A 153 -11.63 -8.00 26.40
N ASP A 154 -12.68 -7.36 26.92
CA ASP A 154 -13.90 -7.01 26.18
C ASP A 154 -13.70 -5.87 25.16
N ALA A 155 -12.52 -5.25 25.12
CA ALA A 155 -12.18 -4.14 24.22
C ALA A 155 -11.71 -4.59 22.83
N LEU A 156 -11.40 -5.88 22.67
CA LEU A 156 -11.11 -6.49 21.37
C LEU A 156 -12.38 -6.81 20.58
N GLU A 157 -13.52 -6.92 21.26
CA GLU A 157 -14.77 -7.18 20.57
C GLU A 157 -15.15 -5.94 19.75
N PRO A 158 -15.36 -6.09 18.42
CA PRO A 158 -15.79 -4.98 17.58
C PRO A 158 -17.22 -4.57 17.96
N LYS A 159 -17.33 -3.58 18.86
CA LYS A 159 -18.61 -2.98 19.21
C LYS A 159 -19.03 -2.06 18.07
N ARG A 160 -20.19 -2.32 17.48
CA ARG A 160 -20.79 -1.44 16.46
C ARG A 160 -20.81 0.00 16.98
N LEU A 161 -20.07 0.89 16.33
CA LEU A 161 -20.18 2.33 16.51
C LEU A 161 -21.63 2.71 16.18
N LYS A 162 -22.41 3.08 17.20
CA LYS A 162 -23.74 3.64 17.00
C LYS A 162 -23.56 5.05 16.42
N HIS A 163 -23.48 5.16 15.09
CA HIS A 163 -23.55 6.45 14.44
C HIS A 163 -24.84 7.16 14.88
N LYS A 164 -24.73 8.27 15.61
CA LYS A 164 -25.84 9.21 15.74
C LYS A 164 -26.14 9.70 14.33
N LYS A 165 -27.35 9.44 13.84
CA LYS A 165 -27.82 9.99 12.57
C LYS A 165 -27.61 11.51 12.62
N PHE A 166 -26.78 12.04 11.73
CA PHE A 166 -26.72 13.48 11.49
C PHE A 166 -28.13 13.90 11.04
N VAL A 167 -28.83 14.64 11.90
CA VAL A 167 -30.08 15.28 11.54
C VAL A 167 -29.69 16.57 10.82
N ARG A 168 -30.10 16.67 9.56
CA ARG A 168 -29.95 17.85 8.71
C ARG A 168 -30.83 18.99 9.21
#